data_AF-K4EHA2-F1
#
_entry.id   AF-K4EHA2-F1
#
_cell.length_a   1.000
_cell.length_b   1.000
_cell.length_c   1.000
_cell.angle_alpha   90.00
_cell.angle_beta   90.00
_cell.angle_gamma   90.00
#
_symmetry.space_group_name_H-M   'P 1'
#
loop_
_entity.id
_entity.type
_entity.pdbx_description
1 polymer ?
#
loop_
_entity_poly.entity_id
_entity_poly.type
_entity_poly.pdbx_seq_one_letter_code
_entity_poly.pdbx_strand_id
1 'polypeptide(L)' 'DRGIPDGYRHMNGYGSHTFKLVNAQGQPVYCKFHYKTDQGIKNLTVEEADLLASTDPDYSIRDLYNAISNGNFPSWTFY' A
#
# COMPACT_ATOMS: atom_id res chain seq x y z
N ASP A 1 9.10 -6.75 8.48
CA ASP A 1 9.89 -5.81 7.67
C ASP A 1 9.04 -4.90 6.79
N ARG A 2 8.38 -3.87 7.35
CA ARG A 2 7.54 -2.95 6.54
C ARG A 2 8.33 -2.04 5.57
N GLY A 3 9.65 -2.00 5.68
CA GLY A 3 10.53 -1.19 4.84
C GLY A 3 10.91 -1.83 3.50
N ILE A 4 10.64 -3.12 3.32
CA ILE A 4 10.92 -3.89 2.10
C ILE A 4 9.66 -4.67 1.66
N PRO A 5 8.58 -3.95 1.30
CA PRO A 5 7.34 -4.60 0.88
C PRO A 5 7.55 -5.40 -0.42
N ASP A 6 6.81 -6.49 -0.54
CA ASP A 6 6.77 -7.28 -1.77
C ASP A 6 5.88 -6.58 -2.81
N GLY A 7 6.42 -5.52 -3.42
CA GLY A 7 5.69 -4.65 -4.34
C GLY A 7 4.67 -3.75 -3.64
N TYR A 8 4.06 -2.84 -4.41
CA TYR A 8 3.11 -1.86 -3.85
C TYR A 8 1.78 -2.47 -3.43
N ARG A 9 1.38 -3.60 -4.01
CA ARG A 9 0.04 -4.17 -3.82
C ARG A 9 -0.13 -4.84 -2.46
N HIS A 10 0.98 -5.20 -1.82
CA HIS A 10 1.01 -5.94 -0.56
C HIS A 10 1.27 -5.07 0.68
N MET A 11 1.05 -3.76 0.59
CA MET A 11 1.19 -2.82 1.71
C MET A 11 -0.11 -2.12 2.07
N ASN A 12 -0.23 -1.76 3.36
CA ASN A 12 -1.26 -0.85 3.83
C ASN A 12 -0.81 0.61 3.65
N GLY A 13 -1.76 1.51 3.45
CA GLY A 13 -1.59 2.96 3.50
C GLY A 13 -2.16 3.55 4.79
N TYR A 14 -1.50 4.58 5.33
CA TYR A 14 -1.94 5.27 6.54
C TYR A 14 -1.80 6.78 6.35
N GLY A 15 -2.87 7.55 6.62
CA GLY A 15 -2.85 9.02 6.53
C GLY A 15 -1.93 9.70 7.56
N SER A 16 -1.34 8.94 8.48
CA SER A 16 -0.41 9.35 9.55
C SER A 16 -1.04 10.30 10.58
N HIS A 17 -1.46 11.49 10.16
CA HIS A 17 -1.99 12.54 11.02
C HIS A 17 -3.42 12.27 11.47
N THR A 18 -3.85 13.00 12.51
CA THR A 18 -5.25 13.04 12.92
C THR A 18 -5.95 14.13 12.12
N PHE A 19 -7.07 13.78 11.50
CA PHE A 19 -7.88 14.70 10.71
C PHE A 19 -9.21 14.98 11.42
N LYS A 20 -9.98 15.95 10.89
CA LYS A 20 -11.37 16.18 11.26
C LYS A 20 -12.26 15.98 10.03
N LEU A 21 -13.29 15.15 10.17
CA LEU A 21 -14.43 15.13 9.26
C LEU A 21 -15.48 16.09 9.81
N VAL A 22 -15.98 16.99 8.97
CA VAL A 22 -16.98 18.00 9.38
C VAL A 22 -18.27 17.71 8.61
N ASN A 23 -19.37 17.49 9.34
CA ASN A 23 -20.68 17.21 8.72
C ASN A 23 -21.35 18.50 8.19
N ALA A 24 -22.50 18.36 7.54
CA ALA A 24 -23.26 19.48 6.98
C ALA A 24 -23.73 20.51 8.03
N GLN A 25 -23.76 20.15 9.31
CA GLN A 25 -24.10 21.02 10.44
C GLN A 25 -22.86 21.68 11.08
N GLY A 26 -21.66 21.46 10.52
CA GLY A 26 -20.41 22.04 11.03
C GLY A 26 -19.82 21.28 12.23
N GLN A 27 -20.34 20.10 12.58
CA GLN A 27 -19.86 19.34 13.73
C GLN A 27 -18.65 18.46 13.34
N PRO A 28 -17.51 18.55 14.07
CA PRO A 28 -16.32 17.79 13.76
C PRO A 28 -16.29 16.42 14.45
N VAL A 29 -15.78 15.41 13.74
CA VAL A 29 -15.37 14.11 14.27
C VAL A 29 -13.90 13.89 13.91
N TYR A 30 -13.07 13.55 14.91
CA TYR A 30 -11.66 13.22 14.65
C TYR A 30 -11.54 11.83 14.02
N CYS A 31 -10.68 11.70 13.02
CA CYS A 31 -10.47 10.43 12.33
C CYS A 31 -8.99 10.16 12.00
N LYS A 32 -8.72 8.91 11.64
CA LYS A 32 -7.51 8.41 10.99
C LYS A 32 -7.94 7.68 9.73
N PHE A 33 -7.29 7.98 8.60
CA PHE A 33 -7.57 7.31 7.33
C PHE A 33 -6.62 6.13 7.11
N HIS A 34 -7.17 4.96 6.81
CA HIS A 34 -6.40 3.77 6.48
C HIS A 34 -6.83 3.18 5.14
N TYR A 35 -5.86 2.75 4.35
CA TYR A 35 -6.06 1.87 3.20
C TYR A 35 -5.49 0.50 3.58
N LYS A 36 -6.35 -0.52 3.65
CA LYS A 36 -5.92 -1.88 3.95
C LYS A 36 -5.88 -2.69 2.66
N THR A 37 -4.73 -3.30 2.36
CA THR A 37 -4.62 -4.13 1.15
C THR A 37 -5.53 -5.35 1.27
N ASP A 38 -6.29 -5.63 0.22
CA ASP A 38 -7.11 -6.84 0.13
C ASP A 38 -6.28 -8.02 -0.44
N GLN A 39 -5.02 -7.80 -0.83
CA GLN A 39 -4.11 -8.81 -1.39
C GLN A 39 -3.29 -9.52 -0.30
N GLY A 40 -3.47 -9.12 0.96
CA GLY A 40 -2.68 -9.56 2.10
C GLY A 40 -1.32 -8.86 2.18
N ILE A 41 -0.84 -8.66 3.40
CA ILE A 41 0.46 -8.03 3.64
C ILE A 41 1.58 -9.02 3.34
N LYS A 42 2.55 -8.61 2.54
CA LYS A 42 3.77 -9.37 2.23
C LYS A 42 4.98 -8.45 2.20
N ASN A 43 6.11 -8.97 2.64
CA ASN A 43 7.40 -8.29 2.61
C ASN A 43 8.45 -9.29 2.14
N LEU A 44 9.48 -8.78 1.47
CA LEU A 44 10.61 -9.56 1.01
C LEU A 44 11.52 -9.94 2.18
N THR A 45 12.33 -10.98 2.01
CA THR A 45 13.51 -11.14 2.86
C THR A 45 14.58 -10.10 2.50
N VAL A 46 15.56 -9.91 3.37
CA VAL A 46 16.68 -9.00 3.10
C VAL A 46 17.46 -9.45 1.87
N GLU A 47 17.69 -10.76 1.73
CA GLU A 47 18.42 -11.35 0.60
C GLU A 47 17.68 -11.14 -0.73
N GLU A 48 16.34 -11.29 -0.73
CA GLU A 48 15.51 -11.01 -1.91
C GLU A 48 15.52 -9.53 -2.28
N ALA A 49 15.41 -8.64 -1.28
CA ALA A 49 15.43 -7.20 -1.48
C ALA A 49 16.79 -6.72 -2.04
N ASP A 50 17.90 -7.22 -1.49
CA ASP A 50 19.25 -6.89 -1.96
C ASP A 50 19.49 -7.37 -3.41
N LEU A 51 19.01 -8.57 -3.75
CA LEU A 51 19.09 -9.09 -5.12
C LEU A 51 18.27 -8.21 -6.09
N LEU A 52 17.03 -7.91 -5.75
CA LEU A 52 16.14 -7.10 -6.60
C LEU A 52 16.63 -5.67 -6.77
N ALA A 53 17.24 -5.07 -5.73
CA ALA A 53 17.79 -3.72 -5.81
C ALA A 53 18.85 -3.56 -6.92
N SER A 54 19.57 -4.64 -7.27
CA SER A 54 20.56 -4.62 -8.35
C SER A 54 20.05 -5.18 -9.67
N THR A 55 19.19 -6.19 -9.65
CA THR A 55 18.76 -6.92 -10.85
C THR A 55 17.49 -6.35 -11.48
N ASP A 56 16.65 -5.69 -10.67
CA ASP A 56 15.35 -5.18 -11.07
C ASP A 56 14.92 -4.00 -10.16
N PRO A 57 15.59 -2.84 -10.29
CA PRO A 57 15.30 -1.67 -9.45
C PRO A 57 13.87 -1.15 -9.61
N ASP A 58 13.18 -1.53 -10.69
CA ASP A 58 11.79 -1.18 -10.98
C ASP A 58 10.78 -2.24 -10.48
N TYR A 59 11.21 -3.22 -9.69
CA TYR A 59 10.41 -4.37 -9.23
C TYR A 59 8.97 -4.01 -8.83
N SER A 60 8.82 -3.03 -7.94
CA SER A 60 7.50 -2.65 -7.41
C SER A 60 6.59 -2.03 -8.46
N ILE A 61 7.16 -1.27 -9.40
CA ILE A 61 6.42 -0.67 -10.53
C ILE A 61 6.02 -1.77 -11.51
N ARG A 62 6.97 -2.65 -11.86
CA ARG A 62 6.73 -3.77 -12.77
C ARG A 62 5.65 -4.72 -12.23
N ASP A 63 5.71 -5.07 -10.95
CA ASP A 63 4.69 -5.87 -10.27
C ASP A 63 3.30 -5.26 -10.42
N LEU A 64 3.16 -3.96 -10.10
CA LEU A 64 1.89 -3.26 -10.20
C LEU A 64 1.38 -3.19 -11.64
N TYR A 65 2.25 -2.84 -12.59
CA TYR A 65 1.92 -2.77 -14.01
C TYR A 65 1.43 -4.13 -14.53
N ASN A 66 2.18 -5.20 -14.27
CA ASN A 66 1.84 -6.55 -14.72
C ASN A 66 0.54 -7.04 -14.10
N ALA A 67 0.29 -6.76 -12.81
CA ALA A 67 -0.96 -7.11 -12.16
C ALA A 67 -2.16 -6.47 -12.87
N ILE A 68 -2.08 -5.16 -13.16
CA ILE A 68 -3.13 -4.44 -13.89
C ILE A 68 -3.27 -4.96 -15.33
N SER A 69 -2.16 -5.12 -16.06
CA SER A 69 -2.16 -5.60 -17.44
C SER A 69 -2.74 -7.01 -17.58
N ASN A 70 -2.63 -7.83 -16.55
CA ASN A 70 -3.17 -9.20 -16.52
C ASN A 70 -4.59 -9.28 -15.95
N GLY A 71 -5.25 -8.14 -15.66
CA GLY A 71 -6.59 -8.11 -15.07
C GLY A 71 -6.66 -8.46 -13.58
N ASN A 72 -5.52 -8.61 -12.92
CA ASN A 72 -5.40 -8.85 -11.48
C ASN A 72 -5.35 -7.53 -10.72
N PHE A 73 -6.43 -6.75 -10.79
CA PHE A 73 -6.49 -5.41 -10.21
C PHE A 73 -6.31 -5.45 -8.69
N PRO A 74 -5.33 -4.73 -8.11
CA PRO A 74 -5.25 -4.58 -6.68
C PRO A 74 -6.34 -3.65 -6.17
N SER A 75 -6.80 -3.92 -4.95
CA SER A 75 -7.76 -3.10 -4.23
C SER A 75 -7.33 -2.89 -2.78
N TRP A 76 -7.80 -1.78 -2.22
CA TRP A 76 -7.66 -1.48 -0.81
C TRP A 76 -9.00 -1.08 -0.24
N THR A 77 -9.35 -1.66 0.90
CA THR A 77 -10.51 -1.19 1.66
C THR A 77 -10.14 0.07 2.46
N PHE A 78 -10.94 1.12 2.29
CA PHE A 78 -10.77 2.39 2.99
C PHE A 78 -11.54 2.41 4.31
N TYR A 79 -10.86 2.83 5.39
CA TYR A 79 -11.41 2.98 6.74
C TYR A 79 -11.13 4.38 7.28
#